data_AF-A0A5H2XXB1-F1
#
_entry.id   AF-A0A5H2XXB1-F1
#
_cell.length_a   1.000
_cell.length_b   1.000
_cell.length_c   1.000
_cell.angle_alpha   90.00
_cell.angle_beta   90.00
_cell.angle_gamma   90.00
#
_symmetry.space_group_name_H-M   'P 1'
#
loop_
_entity.id
_entity.type
_entity.pdbx_description
1 polymer ?
#
loop_
_entity_poly.entity_id
_entity_poly.type
_entity_poly.pdbx_seq_one_letter_code
_entity_poly.pdbx_strand_id
1 'polypeptide(L)'
;MHSWFTDFYAAIAKSPLSHWLDTLPAQLTHWQNEAQHGDWPQWEKVLKNLPESNTTHVNITDSVEFGLPEELSDGHKKQLTHLLKRMMPWRKGPFNIHGIHIDTEWRSDWKWDRLLPHISDLHGRTVLDIGCGSGYHLWRMRGAGANFVVGIDPSDLFLSQFQAVKHFNPDPNVHLLPLGVEQLPQLKAFDTVFSMGVLYHRRSPIDFLAQLKAQLRAGGELVLETLVIEGDVNTVLVPTDRYAKMRNVWFIPSTDALTLWLERVGFKDIKVVNKDITSLDEQRRTSWMETESLADFLDPNDPSKTIEGYPAPLRAILTAKV
;
A
#
# COMPACT_ATOMS: atom_id res chain seq x y z
N MET A 1 9.40 23.04 -1.39
CA MET A 1 9.56 21.57 -1.27
C MET A 1 9.47 21.19 0.19
N HIS A 2 8.62 20.22 0.54
CA HIS A 2 8.53 19.71 1.92
C HIS A 2 9.86 19.07 2.33
N SER A 3 10.26 19.22 3.60
CA SER A 3 11.54 18.67 4.09
C SER A 3 11.63 17.15 3.87
N TRP A 4 10.50 16.44 3.95
CA TRP A 4 10.42 14.99 3.74
C TRP A 4 11.06 14.51 2.43
N PHE A 5 10.91 15.28 1.33
CA PHE A 5 11.49 14.92 0.04
C PHE A 5 12.97 15.27 -0.03
N THR A 6 13.39 16.38 0.58
CA THR A 6 14.80 16.73 0.72
C THR A 6 15.55 15.66 1.53
N ASP A 7 14.95 15.19 2.62
CA ASP A 7 15.48 14.11 3.46
C ASP A 7 15.59 12.81 2.66
N PHE A 8 14.56 12.49 1.85
CA PHE A 8 14.61 11.34 0.96
C PHE A 8 15.71 11.46 -0.10
N TYR A 9 15.87 12.62 -0.74
CA TYR A 9 16.95 12.85 -1.72
C TYR A 9 18.32 12.64 -1.08
N ALA A 10 18.53 13.17 0.12
CA ALA A 10 19.76 12.98 0.87
C ALA A 10 20.02 11.50 1.17
N ALA A 11 18.97 10.75 1.57
CA ALA A 11 19.07 9.33 1.84
C ALA A 11 19.46 8.52 0.59
N ILE A 12 18.84 8.80 -0.58
CA ILE A 12 19.10 8.01 -1.79
C ILE A 12 20.37 8.40 -2.53
N ALA A 13 20.88 9.63 -2.35
CA ALA A 13 22.04 10.16 -3.07
C ALA A 13 23.31 9.30 -2.95
N LYS A 14 23.46 8.56 -1.86
CA LYS A 14 24.61 7.67 -1.59
C LYS A 14 24.25 6.18 -1.61
N SER A 15 23.09 5.84 -2.15
CA SER A 15 22.55 4.47 -2.21
C SER A 15 22.52 3.95 -3.66
N PRO A 16 22.21 2.67 -3.89
CA PRO A 16 21.92 2.14 -5.23
C PRO A 16 20.77 2.86 -5.96
N LEU A 17 19.92 3.61 -5.25
CA LEU A 17 18.82 4.41 -5.81
C LEU A 17 19.26 5.82 -6.27
N SER A 18 20.54 6.18 -6.20
CA SER A 18 21.01 7.54 -6.50
C SER A 18 20.62 8.05 -7.89
N HIS A 19 20.60 7.16 -8.89
CA HIS A 19 20.19 7.48 -10.26
C HIS A 19 18.69 7.82 -10.39
N TRP A 20 17.87 7.55 -9.38
CA TRP A 20 16.49 8.04 -9.34
C TRP A 20 16.43 9.58 -9.22
N LEU A 21 17.50 10.22 -8.75
CA LEU A 21 17.61 11.69 -8.70
C LEU A 21 17.61 12.35 -10.08
N ASP A 22 17.83 11.59 -11.16
CA ASP A 22 17.80 12.11 -12.53
C ASP A 22 16.37 12.51 -12.96
N THR A 23 15.34 11.90 -12.36
CA THR A 23 13.93 12.14 -12.72
C THR A 23 13.07 12.60 -11.55
N LEU A 24 13.33 12.09 -10.35
CA LEU A 24 12.46 12.25 -9.19
C LEU A 24 12.22 13.71 -8.77
N PRO A 25 13.25 14.59 -8.69
CA PRO A 25 13.02 15.98 -8.24
C PRO A 25 12.07 16.75 -9.14
N ALA A 26 12.13 16.53 -10.46
CA ALA A 26 11.22 17.16 -11.41
C ALA A 26 9.78 16.64 -11.23
N GLN A 27 9.62 15.33 -11.04
CA GLN A 27 8.32 14.70 -10.80
C GLN A 27 7.65 15.22 -9.53
N LEU A 28 8.40 15.31 -8.42
CA LEU A 28 7.87 15.82 -7.15
C LEU A 28 7.61 17.33 -7.17
N THR A 29 8.41 18.09 -7.93
CA THR A 29 8.12 19.51 -8.15
C THR A 29 6.82 19.70 -8.93
N HIS A 30 6.61 18.89 -9.97
CA HIS A 30 5.38 18.91 -10.75
C HIS A 30 4.16 18.55 -9.89
N TRP A 31 4.23 17.42 -9.17
CA TRP A 31 3.19 17.02 -8.21
C TRP A 31 2.89 18.15 -7.21
N GLN A 32 3.92 18.76 -6.61
CA GLN A 32 3.73 19.79 -5.59
C GLN A 32 2.95 20.99 -6.13
N ASN A 33 3.15 21.36 -7.40
CA ASN A 33 2.42 22.45 -8.04
C ASN A 33 0.95 22.07 -8.29
N GLU A 34 0.68 20.85 -8.76
CA GLU A 34 -0.68 20.36 -9.02
C GLU A 34 -1.48 20.21 -7.72
N ALA A 35 -0.86 19.65 -6.68
CA ALA A 35 -1.49 19.41 -5.38
C ALA A 35 -2.05 20.70 -4.74
N GLN A 36 -1.48 21.88 -5.03
CA GLN A 36 -2.00 23.17 -4.50
C GLN A 36 -3.45 23.48 -4.92
N HIS A 37 -3.93 22.84 -5.99
CA HIS A 37 -5.28 23.07 -6.52
C HIS A 37 -6.31 22.04 -6.02
N GLY A 38 -5.88 21.01 -5.29
CA GLY A 38 -6.74 19.97 -4.72
C GLY A 38 -7.01 20.14 -3.22
N ASP A 39 -7.25 19.03 -2.54
CA ASP A 39 -7.49 19.00 -1.09
C ASP A 39 -6.20 19.11 -0.24
N TRP A 40 -5.02 19.02 -0.89
CA TRP A 40 -3.72 19.06 -0.20
C TRP A 40 -3.54 20.25 0.75
N PRO A 41 -3.90 21.51 0.42
CA PRO A 41 -3.74 22.62 1.36
C PRO A 41 -4.51 22.41 2.67
N GLN A 42 -5.64 21.70 2.62
CA GLN A 42 -6.41 21.37 3.82
C GLN A 42 -5.70 20.34 4.68
N TRP A 43 -5.15 19.28 4.06
CA TRP A 43 -4.40 18.24 4.77
C TRP A 43 -3.05 18.74 5.28
N GLU A 44 -2.37 19.61 4.55
CA GLU A 44 -1.15 20.27 5.01
C GLU A 44 -1.42 21.08 6.29
N LYS A 45 -2.57 21.78 6.36
CA LYS A 45 -3.00 22.46 7.59
C LYS A 45 -3.27 21.46 8.73
N VAL A 46 -3.84 20.29 8.45
CA VAL A 46 -4.02 19.24 9.47
C VAL A 46 -2.66 18.79 10.01
N LEU A 47 -1.71 18.47 9.14
CA LEU A 47 -0.36 18.01 9.49
C LEU A 47 0.38 19.03 10.37
N LYS A 48 0.33 20.32 10.01
CA LYS A 48 0.95 21.42 10.79
C LYS A 48 0.35 21.59 12.20
N ASN A 49 -0.84 21.06 12.46
CA ASN A 49 -1.54 21.20 13.74
C ASN A 49 -1.55 19.90 14.56
N LEU A 50 -0.85 18.84 14.12
CA LEU A 50 -0.67 17.64 14.92
C LEU A 50 0.08 17.98 16.21
N PRO A 51 -0.34 17.44 17.37
CA PRO A 51 0.38 17.66 18.62
C PRO A 51 1.80 17.11 18.53
N GLU A 52 2.75 17.82 19.11
CA GLU A 52 4.10 17.30 19.31
C GLU A 52 4.08 16.14 20.30
N SER A 53 4.98 15.18 20.09
CA SER A 53 5.16 14.01 20.95
C SER A 53 6.65 13.69 21.03
N ASN A 54 7.13 13.41 22.24
CA ASN A 54 8.49 12.94 22.48
C ASN A 54 8.50 11.43 22.78
N THR A 55 7.53 10.69 22.24
CA THR A 55 7.43 9.27 22.51
C THR A 55 8.67 8.50 22.06
N THR A 56 9.04 7.50 22.85
CA THR A 56 10.04 6.49 22.48
C THR A 56 9.41 5.12 22.30
N HIS A 57 8.09 5.01 22.53
CA HIS A 57 7.36 3.77 22.38
C HIS A 57 6.99 3.55 20.92
N VAL A 58 7.58 2.52 20.33
CA VAL A 58 7.41 2.15 18.93
C VAL A 58 7.23 0.63 18.86
N ASN A 59 6.09 0.18 18.31
CA ASN A 59 5.90 -1.21 17.91
C ASN A 59 5.47 -1.24 16.45
N ILE A 60 6.37 -1.74 15.60
CA ILE A 60 6.15 -1.94 14.16
C ILE A 60 6.31 -3.41 13.74
N THR A 61 6.62 -4.29 14.71
CA THR A 61 6.84 -5.72 14.47
C THR A 61 5.49 -6.44 14.40
N ASP A 62 4.69 -6.30 15.45
CA ASP A 62 3.41 -7.00 15.60
C ASP A 62 2.21 -6.14 15.19
N SER A 63 2.34 -4.83 15.35
CA SER A 63 1.31 -3.83 15.01
C SER A 63 1.97 -2.61 14.36
N VAL A 64 1.22 -1.52 14.18
CA VAL A 64 1.80 -0.20 13.92
C VAL A 64 1.30 0.73 15.01
N GLU A 65 2.09 0.82 16.07
CA GLU A 65 1.79 1.55 17.30
C GLU A 65 2.90 2.54 17.64
N PHE A 66 2.51 3.80 17.84
CA PHE A 66 3.41 4.88 18.24
C PHE A 66 2.83 5.62 19.44
N GLY A 67 3.58 5.61 20.52
CA GLY A 67 3.23 6.28 21.76
C GLY A 67 2.17 5.60 22.61
N LEU A 68 2.36 5.75 23.92
CA LEU A 68 1.45 5.23 24.94
C LEU A 68 0.31 6.21 25.21
N PRO A 69 -0.86 5.74 25.69
CA PRO A 69 -1.99 6.60 25.98
C PRO A 69 -1.65 7.74 26.97
N GLU A 70 -0.92 7.45 28.04
CA GLU A 70 -0.57 8.40 29.09
C GLU A 70 0.36 9.55 28.64
N GLU A 71 1.01 9.41 27.48
CA GLU A 71 1.94 10.41 26.95
C GLU A 71 1.25 11.63 26.33
N LEU A 72 -0.07 11.55 26.05
CA LEU A 72 -0.87 12.68 25.60
C LEU A 72 -2.01 12.98 26.59
N SER A 73 -2.20 14.27 26.89
CA SER A 73 -3.35 14.75 27.65
C SER A 73 -4.66 14.44 26.92
N ASP A 74 -5.77 14.35 27.66
CA ASP A 74 -7.09 14.11 27.06
C ASP A 74 -7.50 15.19 26.06
N GLY A 75 -7.06 16.44 26.28
CA GLY A 75 -7.25 17.54 25.34
C GLY A 75 -6.52 17.29 24.01
N HIS A 76 -5.24 16.91 24.08
CA HIS A 76 -4.44 16.60 22.89
C HIS A 76 -4.93 15.32 22.19
N LYS A 77 -5.40 14.30 22.91
CA LYS A 77 -6.02 13.11 22.29
C LYS A 77 -7.28 13.45 21.50
N LYS A 78 -8.14 14.32 22.06
CA LYS A 78 -9.35 14.80 21.36
C LYS A 78 -8.99 15.61 20.11
N GLN A 79 -8.02 16.50 20.22
CA GLN A 79 -7.49 17.25 19.08
C GLN A 79 -6.93 16.31 18.01
N LEU A 80 -6.06 15.37 18.38
CA LEU A 80 -5.45 14.40 17.49
C LEU A 80 -6.51 13.54 16.78
N THR A 81 -7.47 13.01 17.54
CA THR A 81 -8.60 12.24 16.97
C THR A 81 -9.37 13.07 15.93
N HIS A 82 -9.70 14.33 16.26
CA HIS A 82 -10.39 15.23 15.33
C HIS A 82 -9.58 15.47 14.05
N LEU A 83 -8.28 15.74 14.19
CA LEU A 83 -7.37 15.96 13.06
C LEU A 83 -7.25 14.72 12.16
N LEU A 84 -7.05 13.54 12.74
CA LEU A 84 -6.98 12.27 12.01
C LEU A 84 -8.29 11.96 11.28
N LYS A 85 -9.45 12.28 11.88
CA LYS A 85 -10.76 12.11 11.22
C LYS A 85 -10.93 13.00 9.99
N ARG A 86 -10.23 14.13 9.88
CA ARG A 86 -10.24 14.97 8.67
C ARG A 86 -9.51 14.32 7.49
N MET A 87 -8.79 13.23 7.71
CA MET A 87 -8.16 12.40 6.69
C MET A 87 -8.93 11.09 6.44
N MET A 88 -10.21 11.03 6.79
CA MET A 88 -11.07 9.92 6.37
C MET A 88 -11.33 9.98 4.86
N PRO A 89 -11.53 8.84 4.18
CA PRO A 89 -11.58 7.49 4.73
C PRO A 89 -10.20 6.87 5.02
N TRP A 90 -10.07 6.19 6.16
CA TRP A 90 -8.90 5.36 6.47
C TRP A 90 -9.13 3.92 6.03
N ARG A 91 -8.46 3.50 4.96
CA ARG A 91 -8.69 2.18 4.34
C ARG A 91 -7.73 1.09 4.81
N LYS A 92 -6.42 1.36 4.87
CA LYS A 92 -5.38 0.37 5.23
C LYS A 92 -4.80 0.66 6.62
N GLY A 93 -4.63 -0.38 7.43
CA GLY A 93 -4.34 -0.32 8.86
C GLY A 93 -4.65 -1.65 9.55
N PRO A 94 -4.85 -1.68 10.88
CA PRO A 94 -5.10 -0.52 11.76
C PRO A 94 -3.82 0.19 12.23
N PHE A 95 -3.99 1.37 12.84
CA PHE A 95 -2.92 2.07 13.57
C PHE A 95 -3.33 2.31 15.02
N ASN A 96 -2.35 2.40 15.91
CA ASN A 96 -2.55 2.86 17.29
C ASN A 96 -1.61 4.03 17.57
N ILE A 97 -2.16 5.22 17.84
CA ILE A 97 -1.35 6.42 18.08
C ILE A 97 -1.77 7.00 19.42
N HIS A 98 -0.91 6.91 20.44
CA HIS A 98 -1.20 7.39 21.80
C HIS A 98 -2.55 6.88 22.35
N GLY A 99 -2.85 5.59 22.11
CA GLY A 99 -4.09 4.94 22.51
C GLY A 99 -5.29 5.21 21.60
N ILE A 100 -5.15 6.03 20.55
CA ILE A 100 -6.19 6.22 19.54
C ILE A 100 -6.11 5.07 18.55
N HIS A 101 -7.06 4.15 18.63
CA HIS A 101 -7.18 3.06 17.68
C HIS A 101 -7.88 3.51 16.40
N ILE A 102 -7.10 3.64 15.33
CA ILE A 102 -7.60 3.89 13.97
C ILE A 102 -7.97 2.53 13.36
N ASP A 103 -9.17 2.06 13.69
CA ASP A 103 -9.76 0.85 13.10
C ASP A 103 -10.15 1.14 11.66
N THR A 104 -9.28 0.79 10.72
CA THR A 104 -9.45 1.06 9.29
C THR A 104 -10.40 0.09 8.63
N GLU A 105 -10.86 0.39 7.41
CA GLU A 105 -11.74 -0.51 6.63
C GLU A 105 -11.18 -1.95 6.55
N TRP A 106 -9.89 -2.06 6.22
CA TRP A 106 -9.20 -3.32 6.04
C TRP A 106 -8.41 -3.72 7.28
N ARG A 107 -8.52 -4.99 7.68
CA ARG A 107 -7.54 -5.70 8.51
C ARG A 107 -6.30 -6.04 7.70
N SER A 108 -5.49 -5.02 7.46
CA SER A 108 -4.28 -5.15 6.63
C SER A 108 -3.17 -5.94 7.35
N ASP A 109 -3.27 -6.02 8.67
CA ASP A 109 -2.52 -6.92 9.55
C ASP A 109 -2.77 -8.39 9.21
N TRP A 110 -4.03 -8.81 8.99
CA TRP A 110 -4.33 -10.21 8.65
C TRP A 110 -3.68 -10.65 7.35
N LYS A 111 -3.72 -9.80 6.32
CA LYS A 111 -3.00 -10.05 5.07
C LYS A 111 -1.50 -10.18 5.31
N TRP A 112 -0.92 -9.30 6.11
CA TRP A 112 0.51 -9.32 6.43
C TRP A 112 0.91 -10.62 7.12
N ASP A 113 0.13 -11.07 8.10
CA ASP A 113 0.43 -12.29 8.87
C ASP A 113 0.31 -13.55 8.00
N ARG A 114 -0.64 -13.58 7.05
CA ARG A 114 -0.72 -14.64 6.02
C ARG A 114 0.46 -14.60 5.05
N LEU A 115 0.99 -13.43 4.74
CA LEU A 115 2.03 -13.22 3.74
C LEU A 115 3.45 -13.49 4.26
N LEU A 116 3.75 -13.02 5.47
CA LEU A 116 5.09 -12.98 6.04
C LEU A 116 5.83 -14.33 6.03
N PRO A 117 5.19 -15.49 6.30
CA PRO A 117 5.87 -16.79 6.27
C PRO A 117 6.32 -17.25 4.87
N HIS A 118 5.86 -16.57 3.81
CA HIS A 118 6.05 -16.99 2.43
C HIS A 118 7.00 -16.11 1.62
N ILE A 119 7.45 -14.99 2.17
CA ILE A 119 8.39 -14.08 1.53
C ILE A 119 9.81 -14.33 2.02
N SER A 120 10.80 -13.86 1.26
CA SER A 120 12.18 -13.89 1.74
C SER A 120 12.36 -12.98 2.94
N ASP A 121 13.27 -13.36 3.84
CA ASP A 121 13.65 -12.53 4.99
C ASP A 121 13.96 -11.09 4.55
N LEU A 122 13.27 -10.13 5.17
CA LEU A 122 13.39 -8.71 4.85
C LEU A 122 14.59 -8.05 5.53
N HIS A 123 15.29 -8.74 6.45
CA HIS A 123 16.44 -8.19 7.14
C HIS A 123 17.49 -7.61 6.16
N GLY A 124 17.77 -6.31 6.30
CA GLY A 124 18.77 -5.62 5.49
C GLY A 124 18.30 -5.22 4.08
N ARG A 125 17.08 -5.58 3.67
CA ARG A 125 16.58 -5.32 2.32
C ARG A 125 16.18 -3.86 2.09
N THR A 126 16.36 -3.42 0.84
CA THR A 126 15.73 -2.23 0.28
C THR A 126 14.44 -2.63 -0.45
N VAL A 127 13.30 -2.14 0.03
CA VAL A 127 11.97 -2.59 -0.37
C VAL A 127 11.18 -1.46 -1.02
N LEU A 128 10.49 -1.77 -2.12
CA LEU A 128 9.51 -0.90 -2.77
C LEU A 128 8.10 -1.48 -2.59
N ASP A 129 7.13 -0.66 -2.22
CA ASP A 129 5.71 -1.01 -2.20
C ASP A 129 4.92 -0.11 -3.15
N ILE A 130 4.37 -0.70 -4.22
CA ILE A 130 3.64 0.00 -5.27
C ILE A 130 2.15 -0.02 -4.96
N GLY A 131 1.54 1.16 -4.85
CA GLY A 131 0.16 1.31 -4.39
C GLY A 131 0.02 1.08 -2.89
N CYS A 132 0.96 1.64 -2.12
CA CYS A 132 1.10 1.38 -0.68
C CYS A 132 -0.04 1.94 0.19
N GLY A 133 -0.97 2.72 -0.38
CA GLY A 133 -2.07 3.34 0.37
C GLY A 133 -1.55 4.21 1.52
N SER A 134 -2.16 4.11 2.70
CA SER A 134 -1.74 4.83 3.92
C SER A 134 -0.32 4.49 4.41
N GLY A 135 0.35 3.52 3.79
CA GLY A 135 1.71 3.10 4.15
C GLY A 135 1.78 2.12 5.33
N TYR A 136 0.66 1.50 5.74
CA TYR A 136 0.64 0.52 6.82
C TYR A 136 1.70 -0.58 6.65
N HIS A 137 1.78 -1.18 5.46
CA HIS A 137 2.73 -2.26 5.19
C HIS A 137 4.18 -1.77 5.12
N LEU A 138 4.44 -0.48 4.85
CA LEU A 138 5.80 0.07 4.90
C LEU A 138 6.38 -0.06 6.32
N TRP A 139 5.56 0.24 7.34
CA TRP A 139 5.94 0.11 8.73
C TRP A 139 6.15 -1.35 9.13
N ARG A 140 5.27 -2.26 8.69
CA ARG A 140 5.43 -3.69 8.96
C ARG A 140 6.67 -4.28 8.29
N MET A 141 7.00 -3.87 7.07
CA MET A 141 8.25 -4.24 6.39
C MET A 141 9.47 -3.74 7.17
N ARG A 142 9.41 -2.49 7.67
CA ARG A 142 10.46 -1.92 8.52
C ARG A 142 10.61 -2.72 9.83
N GLY A 143 9.52 -3.09 10.48
CA GLY A 143 9.52 -3.93 11.68
C GLY A 143 10.01 -5.37 11.44
N ALA A 144 9.81 -5.90 10.25
CA ALA A 144 10.38 -7.18 9.81
C ALA A 144 11.87 -7.09 9.40
N GLY A 145 12.54 -5.96 9.65
CA GLY A 145 13.99 -5.81 9.48
C GLY A 145 14.45 -5.19 8.16
N ALA A 146 13.54 -4.76 7.29
CA ALA A 146 13.93 -4.03 6.08
C ALA A 146 14.78 -2.80 6.44
N ASN A 147 15.91 -2.63 5.74
CA ASN A 147 16.83 -1.51 6.00
C ASN A 147 16.27 -0.19 5.48
N PHE A 148 15.64 -0.21 4.31
CA PHE A 148 15.09 0.97 3.66
C PHE A 148 13.80 0.63 2.94
N VAL A 149 12.72 1.36 3.21
CA VAL A 149 11.38 1.05 2.71
C VAL A 149 10.81 2.29 2.03
N VAL A 150 10.40 2.13 0.77
CA VAL A 150 9.82 3.18 -0.05
C VAL A 150 8.46 2.72 -0.56
N GLY A 151 7.43 3.50 -0.28
CA GLY A 151 6.12 3.37 -0.89
C GLY A 151 5.91 4.38 -2.00
N ILE A 152 5.15 4.00 -3.03
CA ILE A 152 4.59 4.96 -3.98
C ILE A 152 3.07 4.83 -4.04
N ASP A 153 2.38 5.97 -4.04
CA ASP A 153 0.95 6.04 -4.30
C ASP A 153 0.61 7.47 -4.76
N PRO A 154 -0.09 7.68 -5.90
CA PRO A 154 -0.37 9.03 -6.39
C PRO A 154 -1.46 9.77 -5.58
N SER A 155 -2.08 9.14 -4.58
CA SER A 155 -3.13 9.78 -3.78
C SER A 155 -2.55 10.74 -2.73
N ASP A 156 -2.88 12.02 -2.87
CA ASP A 156 -2.57 13.06 -1.89
C ASP A 156 -3.11 12.74 -0.48
N LEU A 157 -4.31 12.13 -0.41
CA LEU A 157 -4.91 11.69 0.86
C LEU A 157 -3.99 10.68 1.55
N PHE A 158 -3.50 9.69 0.82
CA PHE A 158 -2.64 8.65 1.39
C PHE A 158 -1.27 9.18 1.80
N LEU A 159 -0.69 10.11 1.03
CA LEU A 159 0.50 10.84 1.49
C LEU A 159 0.22 11.57 2.81
N SER A 160 -0.92 12.26 2.93
CA SER A 160 -1.26 12.96 4.18
C SER A 160 -1.43 12.02 5.37
N GLN A 161 -2.11 10.87 5.17
CA GLN A 161 -2.28 9.84 6.18
C GLN A 161 -0.93 9.27 6.64
N PHE A 162 -0.06 8.94 5.68
CA PHE A 162 1.28 8.44 5.98
C PHE A 162 2.10 9.46 6.77
N GLN A 163 2.09 10.73 6.37
CA GLN A 163 2.83 11.78 7.08
C GLN A 163 2.26 12.06 8.48
N ALA A 164 0.94 11.93 8.67
CA ALA A 164 0.32 12.05 9.99
C ALA A 164 0.76 10.91 10.94
N VAL A 165 0.92 9.71 10.41
CA VAL A 165 1.45 8.55 11.14
C VAL A 165 2.95 8.72 11.42
N LYS A 166 3.73 9.11 10.39
CA LYS A 166 5.19 9.33 10.47
C LYS A 166 5.57 10.45 11.44
N HIS A 167 4.71 11.43 11.67
CA HIS A 167 4.90 12.49 12.66
C HIS A 167 5.25 11.94 14.06
N PHE A 168 4.67 10.80 14.45
CA PHE A 168 4.90 10.17 15.76
C PHE A 168 6.05 9.16 15.79
N ASN A 169 6.59 8.80 14.63
CA ASN A 169 7.81 8.00 14.50
C ASN A 169 8.54 8.42 13.22
N PRO A 170 9.38 9.47 13.27
CA PRO A 170 10.03 10.04 12.09
C PRO A 170 11.21 9.19 11.61
N ASP A 171 11.02 7.87 11.40
CA ASP A 171 12.06 6.96 10.92
C ASP A 171 12.61 7.47 9.57
N PRO A 172 13.91 7.78 9.47
CA PRO A 172 14.51 8.32 8.25
C PRO A 172 14.66 7.27 7.13
N ASN A 173 14.22 6.02 7.34
CA ASN A 173 14.32 4.94 6.37
C ASN A 173 12.97 4.44 5.84
N VAL A 174 11.86 5.09 6.21
CA VAL A 174 10.50 4.74 5.74
C VAL A 174 9.91 5.93 5.02
N HIS A 175 9.60 5.80 3.73
CA HIS A 175 9.16 6.93 2.90
C HIS A 175 7.95 6.59 2.06
N LEU A 176 7.12 7.59 1.77
CA LEU A 176 6.06 7.52 0.76
C LEU A 176 6.25 8.67 -0.22
N LEU A 177 6.25 8.35 -1.52
CA LEU A 177 6.32 9.33 -2.60
C LEU A 177 4.99 9.38 -3.38
N PRO A 178 4.47 10.58 -3.68
CA PRO A 178 3.21 10.75 -4.41
C PRO A 178 3.39 10.50 -5.91
N LEU A 179 3.69 9.26 -6.28
CA LEU A 179 3.96 8.84 -7.66
C LEU A 179 3.09 7.66 -8.07
N GLY A 180 2.64 7.68 -9.32
CA GLY A 180 2.14 6.51 -10.01
C GLY A 180 3.28 5.62 -10.50
N VAL A 181 3.00 4.32 -10.62
CA VAL A 181 4.00 3.33 -11.07
C VAL A 181 4.57 3.69 -12.44
N GLU A 182 3.73 4.20 -13.36
CA GLU A 182 4.08 4.66 -14.71
C GLU A 182 5.15 5.76 -14.74
N GLN A 183 5.36 6.48 -13.64
CA GLN A 183 6.37 7.52 -13.52
C GLN A 183 7.74 6.96 -13.11
N LEU A 184 7.83 5.71 -12.66
CA LEU A 184 9.11 5.13 -12.26
C LEU A 184 9.99 4.82 -13.49
N PRO A 185 11.26 5.24 -13.49
CA PRO A 185 12.24 4.73 -14.44
C PRO A 185 12.56 3.24 -14.14
N GLN A 186 13.45 2.62 -14.92
CA GLN A 186 13.95 1.28 -14.60
C GLN A 186 15.03 1.37 -13.51
N LEU A 187 14.65 1.23 -12.24
CA LEU A 187 15.59 1.42 -11.14
C LEU A 187 16.52 0.22 -10.90
N LYS A 188 16.01 -1.01 -11.10
CA LYS A 188 16.76 -2.27 -10.90
C LYS A 188 17.57 -2.32 -9.60
N ALA A 189 17.04 -1.75 -8.53
CA ALA A 189 17.77 -1.48 -7.29
C ALA A 189 17.14 -2.11 -6.05
N PHE A 190 15.86 -2.48 -6.10
CA PHE A 190 15.15 -3.04 -4.96
C PHE A 190 15.40 -4.53 -4.81
N ASP A 191 15.60 -4.97 -3.56
CA ASP A 191 15.71 -6.39 -3.20
C ASP A 191 14.35 -7.10 -3.26
N THR A 192 13.30 -6.39 -2.87
CA THR A 192 11.92 -6.87 -2.88
C THR A 192 10.97 -5.77 -3.35
N VAL A 193 10.03 -6.11 -4.22
CA VAL A 193 8.96 -5.22 -4.70
C VAL A 193 7.63 -5.83 -4.33
N PHE A 194 6.80 -5.07 -3.63
CA PHE A 194 5.42 -5.41 -3.34
C PHE A 194 4.50 -4.64 -4.31
N SER A 195 3.44 -5.32 -4.74
CA SER A 195 2.32 -4.72 -5.47
C SER A 195 1.06 -5.43 -5.04
N MET A 196 0.32 -4.86 -4.09
CA MET A 196 -0.85 -5.51 -3.49
C MET A 196 -2.12 -4.71 -3.76
N GLY A 197 -3.02 -5.27 -4.56
CA GLY A 197 -4.29 -4.65 -4.92
C GLY A 197 -4.21 -3.64 -6.07
N VAL A 198 -3.20 -3.76 -6.95
CA VAL A 198 -2.93 -2.79 -8.01
C VAL A 198 -3.21 -3.33 -9.41
N LEU A 199 -2.88 -4.59 -9.70
CA LEU A 199 -2.90 -5.15 -11.07
C LEU A 199 -4.27 -5.00 -11.73
N TYR A 200 -5.36 -5.30 -11.02
CA TYR A 200 -6.72 -5.25 -11.57
C TYR A 200 -7.17 -3.83 -11.97
N HIS A 201 -6.46 -2.77 -11.56
CA HIS A 201 -6.69 -1.40 -12.01
C HIS A 201 -5.88 -1.01 -13.25
N ARG A 202 -5.00 -1.89 -13.74
CA ARG A 202 -4.07 -1.58 -14.84
C ARG A 202 -4.63 -2.03 -16.17
N ARG A 203 -4.61 -1.12 -17.14
CA ARG A 203 -5.08 -1.33 -18.51
C ARG A 203 -4.22 -2.33 -19.28
N SER A 204 -2.92 -2.38 -18.99
CA SER A 204 -1.98 -3.32 -19.60
C SER A 204 -1.31 -4.13 -18.49
N PRO A 205 -1.83 -5.33 -18.16
CA PRO A 205 -1.30 -6.13 -17.05
C PRO A 205 0.13 -6.60 -17.35
N ILE A 206 0.46 -6.93 -18.60
CA ILE A 206 1.79 -7.41 -18.98
C ILE A 206 2.84 -6.31 -18.86
N ASP A 207 2.55 -5.09 -19.34
CA ASP A 207 3.48 -3.96 -19.19
C ASP A 207 3.66 -3.60 -17.72
N PHE A 208 2.59 -3.66 -16.93
CA PHE A 208 2.68 -3.43 -15.49
C PHE A 208 3.59 -4.47 -14.82
N LEU A 209 3.42 -5.76 -15.09
CA LEU A 209 4.30 -6.80 -14.55
C LEU A 209 5.77 -6.61 -15.00
N ALA A 210 6.01 -6.21 -16.25
CA ALA A 210 7.34 -5.87 -16.74
C ALA A 210 7.93 -4.65 -16.02
N GLN A 211 7.08 -3.67 -15.69
CA GLN A 211 7.47 -2.49 -14.93
C GLN A 211 7.84 -2.83 -13.47
N LEU A 212 7.11 -3.74 -12.81
CA LEU A 212 7.48 -4.27 -11.49
C LEU A 212 8.87 -4.93 -11.55
N LYS A 213 9.10 -5.78 -12.55
CA LYS A 213 10.39 -6.44 -12.78
C LYS A 213 11.53 -5.43 -12.97
N ALA A 214 11.26 -4.33 -13.66
CA ALA A 214 12.26 -3.29 -13.92
C ALA A 214 12.71 -2.50 -12.68
N GLN A 215 12.03 -2.67 -11.54
CA GLN A 215 12.45 -2.08 -10.26
C GLN A 215 13.37 -3.01 -9.47
N LEU A 216 13.30 -4.32 -9.71
CA LEU A 216 14.05 -5.34 -9.00
C LEU A 216 15.49 -5.44 -9.51
N ARG A 217 16.43 -5.58 -8.58
CA ARG A 217 17.79 -6.03 -8.93
C ARG A 217 17.80 -7.50 -9.33
N ALA A 218 18.91 -7.97 -9.89
CA ALA A 218 19.10 -9.40 -10.14
C ALA A 218 18.96 -10.23 -8.85
N GLY A 219 18.18 -11.31 -8.91
CA GLY A 219 17.84 -12.15 -7.75
C GLY A 219 16.83 -11.52 -6.78
N GLY A 220 16.24 -10.37 -7.14
CA GLY A 220 15.19 -9.72 -6.37
C GLY A 220 13.90 -10.52 -6.32
N GLU A 221 13.05 -10.23 -5.35
CA GLU A 221 11.76 -10.88 -5.13
C GLU A 221 10.57 -9.97 -5.47
N LEU A 222 9.64 -10.47 -6.26
CA LEU A 222 8.32 -9.88 -6.42
C LEU A 222 7.35 -10.52 -5.41
N VAL A 223 6.57 -9.69 -4.75
CA VAL A 223 5.36 -10.06 -4.00
C VAL A 223 4.16 -9.37 -4.65
N LEU A 224 3.29 -10.16 -5.26
CA LEU A 224 2.13 -9.68 -6.01
C LEU A 224 0.84 -10.16 -5.34
N GLU A 225 -0.07 -9.25 -5.04
CA GLU A 225 -1.44 -9.58 -4.64
C GLU A 225 -2.45 -8.86 -5.54
N THR A 226 -3.48 -9.59 -5.96
CA THR A 226 -4.54 -9.06 -6.83
C THR A 226 -5.82 -9.89 -6.70
N LEU A 227 -6.91 -9.36 -7.25
CA LEU A 227 -8.13 -10.12 -7.47
C LEU A 227 -7.89 -11.22 -8.50
N VAL A 228 -8.44 -12.40 -8.24
CA VAL A 228 -8.43 -13.56 -9.14
C VAL A 228 -9.81 -14.21 -9.20
N ILE A 229 -9.99 -15.15 -10.13
CA ILE A 229 -11.13 -16.07 -10.18
C ILE A 229 -10.66 -17.53 -10.23
N GLU A 230 -11.56 -18.47 -9.96
CA GLU A 230 -11.28 -19.88 -10.23
C GLU A 230 -11.19 -20.14 -11.74
N GLY A 231 -10.28 -21.01 -12.14
CA GLY A 231 -10.12 -21.41 -13.55
C GLY A 231 -8.72 -21.88 -13.90
N ASP A 232 -8.55 -22.25 -15.17
CA ASP A 232 -7.28 -22.72 -15.74
C ASP A 232 -6.43 -21.58 -16.30
N VAL A 233 -5.32 -21.93 -16.95
CA VAL A 233 -4.36 -20.99 -17.56
C VAL A 233 -4.96 -20.04 -18.60
N ASN A 234 -6.13 -20.35 -19.16
CA ASN A 234 -6.81 -19.54 -20.17
C ASN A 234 -8.03 -18.77 -19.61
N THR A 235 -8.26 -18.86 -18.30
CA THR A 235 -9.43 -18.27 -17.66
C THR A 235 -9.13 -16.86 -17.12
N VAL A 236 -9.80 -15.85 -17.68
CA VAL A 236 -9.65 -14.44 -17.30
C VAL A 236 -11.00 -13.73 -17.38
N LEU A 237 -11.39 -13.05 -16.31
CA LEU A 237 -12.57 -12.18 -16.28
C LEU A 237 -12.18 -10.73 -16.56
N VAL A 238 -12.92 -10.10 -17.47
CA VAL A 238 -12.95 -8.64 -17.66
C VAL A 238 -14.39 -8.19 -17.41
N PRO A 239 -14.69 -7.47 -16.32
CA PRO A 239 -16.04 -7.02 -16.04
C PRO A 239 -16.50 -5.97 -17.07
N THR A 240 -17.80 -5.93 -17.35
CA THR A 240 -18.38 -5.05 -18.39
C THR A 240 -18.36 -3.57 -18.03
N ASP A 241 -18.56 -3.22 -16.76
CA ASP A 241 -18.53 -1.84 -16.24
C ASP A 241 -17.96 -1.80 -14.83
N ARG A 242 -18.62 -2.51 -13.91
CA ARG A 242 -18.25 -2.56 -12.49
C ARG A 242 -18.02 -3.98 -12.02
N TYR A 243 -17.16 -4.08 -11.02
CA TYR A 243 -16.94 -5.30 -10.25
C TYR A 243 -16.90 -4.93 -8.77
N ALA A 244 -17.82 -5.46 -7.97
CA ALA A 244 -17.94 -5.11 -6.55
C ALA A 244 -18.04 -3.59 -6.34
N LYS A 245 -18.88 -2.93 -7.14
CA LYS A 245 -19.07 -1.48 -7.30
C LYS A 245 -17.86 -0.66 -7.77
N MET A 246 -16.66 -1.24 -7.80
CA MET A 246 -15.46 -0.55 -8.27
C MET A 246 -15.57 -0.23 -9.77
N ARG A 247 -15.18 1.00 -10.12
CA ARG A 247 -14.92 1.40 -11.50
C ARG A 247 -13.48 1.06 -11.87
N ASN A 248 -13.16 1.07 -13.17
CA ASN A 248 -11.80 0.89 -13.68
C ASN A 248 -11.16 -0.43 -13.22
N VAL A 249 -11.94 -1.51 -13.20
CA VAL A 249 -11.45 -2.88 -13.01
C VAL A 249 -11.30 -3.50 -14.39
N TRP A 250 -10.10 -3.99 -14.71
CA TRP A 250 -9.74 -4.48 -16.04
C TRP A 250 -9.61 -5.99 -16.07
N PHE A 251 -8.52 -6.55 -15.54
CA PHE A 251 -8.24 -7.98 -15.64
C PHE A 251 -8.27 -8.66 -14.28
N ILE A 252 -9.08 -9.70 -14.17
CA ILE A 252 -9.16 -10.60 -13.02
C ILE A 252 -8.83 -12.01 -13.53
N PRO A 253 -7.54 -12.39 -13.57
CA PRO A 253 -7.12 -13.69 -14.09
C PRO A 253 -7.37 -14.82 -13.09
N SER A 254 -7.33 -16.07 -13.53
CA SER A 254 -7.03 -17.18 -12.62
C SER A 254 -5.59 -17.12 -12.11
N THR A 255 -5.28 -17.87 -11.05
CA THR A 255 -3.90 -18.00 -10.57
C THR A 255 -2.97 -18.65 -11.59
N ASP A 256 -3.50 -19.58 -12.40
CA ASP A 256 -2.74 -20.27 -13.44
C ASP A 256 -2.42 -19.32 -14.60
N ALA A 257 -3.39 -18.50 -15.02
CA ALA A 257 -3.20 -17.48 -16.04
C ALA A 257 -2.17 -16.44 -15.58
N LEU A 258 -2.28 -15.97 -14.32
CA LEU A 258 -1.33 -14.99 -13.77
C LEU A 258 0.08 -15.56 -13.62
N THR A 259 0.20 -16.85 -13.27
CA THR A 259 1.49 -17.56 -13.25
C THR A 259 2.13 -17.57 -14.62
N LEU A 260 1.37 -17.95 -15.67
CA LEU A 260 1.85 -17.89 -17.06
C LEU A 260 2.27 -16.46 -17.46
N TRP A 261 1.53 -15.42 -17.06
CA TRP A 261 1.88 -14.04 -17.39
C TRP A 261 3.23 -13.63 -16.78
N LEU A 262 3.46 -13.99 -15.51
CA LEU A 262 4.74 -13.77 -14.83
C LEU A 262 5.90 -14.50 -15.54
N GLU A 263 5.71 -15.76 -15.93
CA GLU A 263 6.70 -16.52 -16.70
C GLU A 263 7.03 -15.85 -18.04
N ARG A 264 5.99 -15.36 -18.75
CA ARG A 264 6.14 -14.69 -20.05
C ARG A 264 6.88 -13.36 -19.95
N VAL A 265 6.74 -12.65 -18.84
CA VAL A 265 7.54 -11.44 -18.51
C VAL A 265 8.97 -11.82 -18.04
N GLY A 266 9.21 -13.10 -17.81
CA GLY A 266 10.50 -13.68 -17.48
C GLY A 266 10.82 -13.68 -15.99
N PHE A 267 9.81 -13.67 -15.12
CA PHE A 267 9.98 -14.08 -13.73
C PHE A 267 10.20 -15.59 -13.64
N LYS A 268 10.79 -16.04 -12.53
CA LYS A 268 11.10 -17.45 -12.22
C LYS A 268 10.63 -17.78 -10.81
N ASP A 269 10.66 -19.06 -10.45
CA ASP A 269 10.30 -19.58 -9.13
C ASP A 269 8.95 -19.05 -8.62
N ILE A 270 7.97 -18.99 -9.53
CA ILE A 270 6.65 -18.42 -9.25
C ILE A 270 5.86 -19.37 -8.36
N LYS A 271 5.32 -18.86 -7.27
CA LYS A 271 4.53 -19.62 -6.30
C LYS A 271 3.27 -18.87 -5.94
N VAL A 272 2.12 -19.54 -6.04
CA VAL A 272 0.88 -19.09 -5.40
C VAL A 272 0.98 -19.50 -3.94
N VAL A 273 1.14 -18.52 -3.04
CA VAL A 273 1.41 -18.79 -1.61
C VAL A 273 0.17 -18.64 -0.75
N ASN A 274 -0.83 -17.90 -1.22
CA ASN A 274 -2.13 -17.79 -0.57
C ASN A 274 -3.22 -17.54 -1.61
N LYS A 275 -4.40 -18.09 -1.37
CA LYS A 275 -5.64 -17.79 -2.10
C LYS A 275 -6.77 -17.76 -1.07
N ASP A 276 -7.44 -16.62 -0.93
CA ASP A 276 -8.43 -16.43 0.13
C ASP A 276 -9.61 -15.58 -0.33
N ILE A 277 -10.80 -15.96 0.13
CA ILE A 277 -12.01 -15.19 -0.08
C ILE A 277 -11.98 -14.03 0.91
N THR A 278 -12.20 -12.81 0.42
CA THR A 278 -12.19 -11.64 1.32
C THR A 278 -13.37 -11.77 2.30
N SER A 279 -13.10 -11.90 3.60
CA SER A 279 -14.17 -12.02 4.60
C SER A 279 -14.77 -10.68 4.97
N LEU A 280 -16.02 -10.69 5.44
CA LEU A 280 -16.70 -9.49 5.94
C LEU A 280 -16.04 -8.92 7.20
N ASP A 281 -15.30 -9.73 7.96
CA ASP A 281 -14.53 -9.25 9.11
C ASP A 281 -13.18 -8.63 8.70
N GLU A 282 -12.68 -8.95 7.50
CA GLU A 282 -11.44 -8.39 6.96
C GLU A 282 -11.66 -7.03 6.30
N GLN A 283 -12.78 -6.85 5.57
CA GLN A 283 -13.13 -5.59 4.91
C GLN A 283 -14.55 -5.15 5.30
N ARG A 284 -14.65 -4.07 6.07
CA ARG A 284 -15.93 -3.57 6.62
C ARG A 284 -15.91 -2.08 6.90
N ARG A 285 -17.11 -1.52 7.10
CA ARG A 285 -17.27 -0.16 7.62
C ARG A 285 -16.76 -0.08 9.06
N THR A 286 -16.21 1.08 9.41
CA THR A 286 -15.75 1.40 10.77
C THR A 286 -16.04 2.87 11.08
N SER A 287 -15.74 3.33 12.30
CA SER A 287 -15.82 4.75 12.66
C SER A 287 -14.77 5.64 11.98
N TRP A 288 -13.87 5.03 11.19
CA TRP A 288 -12.83 5.69 10.39
C TRP A 288 -13.02 5.48 8.87
N MET A 289 -13.99 4.66 8.45
CA MET A 289 -14.42 4.47 7.07
C MET A 289 -15.92 4.16 7.06
N GLU A 290 -16.75 5.21 6.91
CA GLU A 290 -18.20 5.15 7.13
C GLU A 290 -19.02 4.92 5.84
N THR A 291 -18.38 5.02 4.67
CA THR A 291 -19.00 4.78 3.37
C THR A 291 -19.14 3.29 3.08
N GLU A 292 -19.72 2.93 1.92
CA GLU A 292 -19.95 1.54 1.53
C GLU A 292 -18.66 0.69 1.57
N SER A 293 -18.80 -0.57 1.96
CA SER A 293 -17.71 -1.57 2.04
C SER A 293 -18.18 -2.95 1.55
N LEU A 294 -17.41 -4.02 1.81
CA LEU A 294 -17.60 -5.33 1.17
C LEU A 294 -19.03 -5.87 1.26
N ALA A 295 -19.68 -5.78 2.42
CA ALA A 295 -21.07 -6.24 2.57
C ALA A 295 -22.04 -5.55 1.59
N ASP A 296 -21.78 -4.29 1.24
CA ASP A 296 -22.58 -3.51 0.28
C ASP A 296 -22.24 -3.85 -1.18
N PHE A 297 -21.18 -4.63 -1.42
CA PHE A 297 -20.66 -4.98 -2.75
C PHE A 297 -21.00 -6.40 -3.17
N LEU A 298 -21.51 -7.22 -2.27
CA LEU A 298 -21.94 -8.61 -2.51
C LEU A 298 -23.44 -8.67 -2.81
N ASP A 299 -23.87 -9.74 -3.49
CA ASP A 299 -25.31 -10.03 -3.65
C ASP A 299 -25.91 -10.36 -2.27
N PRO A 300 -26.96 -9.65 -1.82
CA PRO A 300 -27.57 -9.87 -0.51
C PRO A 300 -28.21 -11.26 -0.35
N ASN A 301 -28.49 -11.96 -1.44
CA ASN A 301 -29.07 -13.31 -1.42
C ASN A 301 -28.03 -14.41 -1.69
N ASP A 302 -26.84 -14.07 -2.20
CA ASP A 302 -25.78 -15.01 -2.54
C ASP A 302 -24.38 -14.36 -2.37
N PRO A 303 -23.77 -14.43 -1.18
CA PRO A 303 -22.49 -13.77 -0.91
C PRO A 303 -21.30 -14.39 -1.67
N SER A 304 -21.51 -15.49 -2.41
CA SER A 304 -20.52 -16.00 -3.36
C SER A 304 -20.40 -15.15 -4.63
N LYS A 305 -21.27 -14.14 -4.80
CA LYS A 305 -21.29 -13.22 -5.93
C LYS A 305 -21.18 -11.76 -5.51
N THR A 306 -20.67 -10.93 -6.41
CA THR A 306 -20.80 -9.48 -6.33
C THR A 306 -22.25 -9.06 -6.62
N ILE A 307 -22.61 -7.83 -6.26
CA ILE A 307 -23.94 -7.26 -6.55
C ILE A 307 -24.25 -7.19 -8.06
N GLU A 308 -23.23 -7.21 -8.91
CA GLU A 308 -23.36 -7.28 -10.36
C GLU A 308 -23.48 -8.71 -10.91
N GLY A 309 -23.39 -9.74 -10.07
CA GLY A 309 -23.54 -11.16 -10.43
C GLY A 309 -22.23 -11.88 -10.80
N TYR A 310 -21.07 -11.23 -10.69
CA TYR A 310 -19.76 -11.88 -10.88
C TYR A 310 -19.37 -12.72 -9.65
N PRO A 311 -18.36 -13.61 -9.75
CA PRO A 311 -17.79 -14.25 -8.55
C PRO A 311 -17.30 -13.21 -7.54
N ALA A 312 -17.57 -13.45 -6.25
CA ALA A 312 -17.16 -12.59 -5.14
C ALA A 312 -15.63 -12.41 -5.09
N PRO A 313 -15.13 -11.33 -4.46
CA PRO A 313 -13.70 -11.02 -4.39
C PRO A 313 -12.84 -12.13 -3.78
N LEU A 314 -12.17 -12.88 -4.64
CA LEU A 314 -11.12 -13.83 -4.32
C LEU A 314 -9.77 -13.16 -4.56
N ARG A 315 -8.86 -13.25 -3.60
CA ARG A 315 -7.52 -12.67 -3.68
C ARG A 315 -6.48 -13.75 -3.68
N ALA A 316 -5.44 -13.58 -4.49
CA ALA A 316 -4.27 -14.45 -4.48
C ALA A 316 -3.01 -13.65 -4.23
N ILE A 317 -2.09 -14.25 -3.48
CA ILE A 317 -0.74 -13.77 -3.27
C ILE A 317 0.21 -14.70 -4.04
N LEU A 318 1.03 -14.11 -4.89
CA LEU A 318 2.09 -14.78 -5.62
C LEU A 318 3.45 -14.20 -5.24
N THR A 319 4.45 -15.07 -5.15
CA THR A 319 5.86 -14.68 -5.05
C THR A 319 6.59 -15.12 -6.30
N ALA A 320 7.61 -14.37 -6.72
CA ALA A 320 8.44 -14.71 -7.86
C ALA A 320 9.84 -14.09 -7.75
N LYS A 321 10.80 -14.58 -8.55
CA LYS A 321 12.20 -14.09 -8.61
C LYS A 321 12.55 -13.56 -10.00
N VAL A 322 13.52 -12.64 -10.06
CA VAL A 322 14.13 -12.14 -11.31
C VAL A 322 15.32 -12.99 -11.73
#